data_AF-A0A1Z8UE60-F1
#
_entry.id   AF-A0A1Z8UE60-F1
#
_cell.length_a   1.000
_cell.length_b   1.000
_cell.length_c   1.000
_cell.angle_alpha   90.00
_cell.angle_beta   90.00
_cell.angle_gamma   90.00
#
_symmetry.space_group_name_H-M   'P 1'
#
loop_
_entity.id
_entity.type
_entity.pdbx_description
1 polymer ?
#
loop_
_entity_poly.entity_id
_entity_poly.type
_entity_poly.pdbx_seq_one_letter_code
_entity_poly.pdbx_strand_id
1 'polypeptide(L)'
;MIEKAIKKINPNAEFSIEADDVNQITWLNGTTPISVADIETQLPIVEQEIKDQIQAQKDLKLSAKTKLMNGEALTEDEANVMVGL
;
A
#
# COMPACT_ATOMS: atom_id res chain seq x y z
N MET A 1 7.00 2.40 -5.19
CA MET A 1 7.31 2.58 -3.74
C MET A 1 7.72 4.01 -3.43
N ILE A 2 8.59 4.57 -4.27
CA ILE A 2 9.13 5.93 -4.17
C ILE A 2 8.02 7.00 -4.18
N GLU A 3 7.01 6.86 -5.04
CA GLU A 3 5.88 7.81 -5.10
C GLU A 3 5.19 7.99 -3.73
N LYS A 4 4.87 6.89 -3.04
CA LYS A 4 4.25 6.93 -1.71
C LYS A 4 5.17 7.56 -0.67
N ALA A 5 6.47 7.29 -0.74
CA ALA A 5 7.47 7.90 0.14
C ALA A 5 7.53 9.43 -0.05
N ILE A 6 7.59 9.90 -1.30
CA ILE A 6 7.55 11.32 -1.64
C ILE A 6 6.25 11.97 -1.12
N LYS A 7 5.10 11.34 -1.36
CA LYS A 7 3.79 11.84 -0.93
C LYS A 7 3.60 11.86 0.58
N LYS A 8 4.33 11.03 1.35
CA LYS A 8 4.34 11.12 2.82
C LYS A 8 5.05 12.37 3.32
N ILE A 9 6.14 12.77 2.66
CA ILE A 9 6.93 13.94 3.04
C ILE A 9 6.22 15.21 2.56
N ASN A 10 5.73 15.20 1.33
CA ASN A 10 4.94 16.28 0.75
C ASN A 10 3.74 15.73 -0.05
N PRO A 11 2.53 15.70 0.54
CA PRO A 11 1.32 15.20 -0.11
C PRO A 11 0.96 15.93 -1.42
N ASN A 12 1.34 17.20 -1.53
CA ASN A 12 1.05 18.03 -2.68
C ASN A 12 2.16 18.00 -3.74
N ALA A 13 3.23 17.21 -3.53
CA ALA A 13 4.34 17.16 -4.48
C ALA A 13 3.87 16.69 -5.85
N GLU A 14 4.24 17.42 -6.89
CA GLU A 14 4.04 17.05 -8.28
C GLU A 14 5.38 16.68 -8.89
N PHE A 15 5.48 15.47 -9.43
CA PHE A 15 6.74 14.91 -9.90
C PHE A 15 6.49 13.81 -10.93
N SER A 16 7.53 13.49 -11.69
CA SER A 16 7.63 12.29 -12.52
C SER A 16 8.86 11.50 -12.08
N ILE A 17 8.75 10.18 -12.06
CA ILE A 17 9.84 9.27 -11.73
C ILE A 17 10.17 8.48 -12.99
N GLU A 18 11.43 8.52 -13.42
CA GLU A 18 11.93 7.66 -14.48
C GLU A 18 12.53 6.39 -13.88
N ALA A 19 12.26 5.24 -14.52
CA ALA A 19 12.80 3.93 -14.16
C ALA A 19 12.61 3.48 -12.68
N ASP A 20 11.65 4.05 -11.94
CA ASP A 20 11.47 3.85 -10.48
C ASP A 20 12.78 4.06 -9.69
N ASP A 21 13.56 5.09 -10.08
CA ASP A 21 14.84 5.44 -9.45
C ASP A 21 14.73 6.78 -8.69
N VAL A 22 15.14 6.79 -7.43
CA VAL A 22 15.13 7.97 -6.55
C VAL A 22 16.07 9.08 -7.05
N ASN A 23 17.07 8.74 -7.88
CA ASN A 23 17.98 9.69 -8.49
C ASN A 23 17.44 10.29 -9.80
N GLN A 24 16.33 9.77 -10.32
CA GLN A 24 15.75 10.17 -11.60
C GLN A 24 14.34 10.76 -11.41
N ILE A 25 14.24 11.72 -10.49
CA ILE A 25 13.00 12.43 -10.19
C ILE A 25 13.02 13.82 -10.84
N THR A 26 12.02 14.08 -11.67
CA THR A 26 11.74 15.43 -12.18
C THR A 26 10.64 16.07 -11.35
N TRP A 27 10.96 17.16 -10.66
CA TRP A 27 9.99 17.94 -9.88
C TRP A 27 9.23 18.91 -10.79
N LEU A 28 7.91 18.91 -10.69
CA LEU A 28 7.00 19.64 -11.57
C LEU A 28 6.32 20.78 -10.81
N ASN A 29 5.83 21.77 -11.56
CA ASN A 29 4.94 22.83 -11.07
C ASN A 29 5.47 23.61 -9.85
N GLY A 30 6.79 23.79 -9.76
CA GLY A 30 7.42 24.50 -8.65
C GLY A 30 7.49 23.71 -7.35
N THR A 31 7.24 22.39 -7.39
CA THR A 31 7.44 21.51 -6.24
C THR A 31 8.88 21.61 -5.75
N THR A 32 9.05 21.94 -4.47
CA THR A 32 10.38 21.95 -3.83
C THR A 32 10.99 20.55 -3.86
N PRO A 33 12.19 20.38 -4.43
CA PRO A 33 12.88 19.09 -4.44
C PRO A 33 13.08 18.52 -3.04
N ILE A 34 12.75 17.23 -2.88
CA ILE A 34 13.01 16.48 -1.65
C ILE A 34 14.35 15.75 -1.81
N SER A 35 15.14 15.69 -0.73
CA SER A 35 16.43 15.01 -0.79
C SER A 35 16.26 13.50 -0.98
N VAL A 36 17.20 12.88 -1.71
CA VAL A 36 17.23 11.42 -1.92
C VAL A 36 17.25 10.69 -0.57
N ALA A 37 18.06 11.15 0.38
CA ALA A 37 18.18 10.54 1.70
C ALA A 37 16.86 10.56 2.49
N ASP A 38 16.09 11.64 2.41
CA ASP A 38 14.78 11.71 3.07
C ASP A 38 13.78 10.74 2.45
N ILE A 39 13.81 10.60 1.12
CA ILE A 39 12.97 9.64 0.40
C ILE A 39 13.36 8.20 0.78
N GLU A 40 14.65 7.88 0.77
CA GLU A 40 15.17 6.57 1.16
C GLU A 40 14.81 6.20 2.61
N THR A 41 14.84 7.17 3.51
CA THR A 41 14.42 6.99 4.91
C THR A 41 12.94 6.57 5.03
N GLN A 42 12.09 7.03 4.11
CA GLN A 42 10.67 6.67 4.09
C GLN A 42 10.37 5.33 3.42
N LEU A 43 11.25 4.82 2.55
CA LEU A 43 11.04 3.55 1.85
C LEU A 43 10.72 2.37 2.79
N PRO A 44 11.49 2.08 3.85
CA PRO A 44 11.18 0.95 4.74
C PRO A 44 9.87 1.16 5.52
N ILE A 45 9.51 2.40 5.84
CA ILE A 45 8.25 2.73 6.51
C ILE A 45 7.07 2.43 5.58
N VAL A 46 7.13 2.91 4.34
CA VAL A 46 6.10 2.62 3.33
C VAL A 46 5.99 1.12 3.05
N GLU A 47 7.12 0.40 3.05
CA GLU A 47 7.13 -1.04 2.79
C GLU A 47 6.40 -1.79 3.90
N GLN A 48 6.68 -1.42 5.16
CA GLN A 48 6.01 -1.98 6.31
C GLN A 48 4.51 -1.67 6.29
N GLU A 49 4.12 -0.43 5.99
CA GLU A 49 2.70 -0.06 5.92
C GLU A 49 1.94 -0.82 4.83
N ILE A 50 2.56 -1.09 3.68
CA ILE A 50 1.93 -1.91 2.64
C ILE A 50 1.76 -3.35 3.12
N LYS A 51 2.76 -3.92 3.80
CA LYS A 51 2.67 -5.26 4.39
C LYS A 51 1.54 -5.33 5.41
N ASP A 52 1.45 -4.33 6.29
CA ASP A 52 0.42 -4.25 7.33
C ASP A 52 -0.98 -4.09 6.71
N GLN A 53 -1.14 -3.28 5.66
CA GLN A 53 -2.39 -3.16 4.92
C GLN A 53 -2.80 -4.46 4.25
N ILE A 54 -1.87 -5.16 3.60
CA ILE A 54 -2.13 -6.47 3.00
C ILE A 54 -2.55 -7.48 4.07
N GLN A 55 -1.89 -7.47 5.23
CA GLN A 55 -2.23 -8.38 6.32
C GLN A 55 -3.60 -8.05 6.91
N ALA A 56 -3.89 -6.79 7.16
CA ALA A 56 -5.21 -6.36 7.65
C ALA A 56 -6.34 -6.77 6.69
N GLN A 57 -6.12 -6.67 5.37
CA GLN A 57 -7.09 -7.11 4.37
C GLN A 57 -7.26 -8.64 4.37
N LYS A 58 -6.18 -9.41 4.56
CA LYS A 58 -6.26 -10.87 4.73
C LYS A 58 -7.03 -11.25 5.99
N ASP A 59 -6.74 -10.59 7.11
CA ASP A 59 -7.41 -10.83 8.38
C ASP A 59 -8.90 -10.50 8.30
N LEU A 60 -9.26 -9.43 7.58
CA LEU A 60 -10.65 -9.09 7.30
C LEU A 60 -11.37 -10.18 6.49
N LYS A 61 -10.75 -10.68 5.42
CA LYS A 61 -11.30 -11.79 4.62
C LYS A 61 -11.49 -13.06 5.44
N LEU A 62 -10.52 -13.40 6.29
CA LEU A 62 -10.59 -14.57 7.17
C LEU A 62 -11.71 -14.42 8.23
N SER A 63 -11.84 -13.22 8.81
CA SER A 63 -12.92 -12.90 9.74
C SER A 63 -14.29 -13.01 9.06
N ALA A 64 -14.43 -12.49 7.84
CA ALA A 64 -15.65 -12.60 7.06
C ALA A 64 -16.02 -14.07 6.76
N LYS A 65 -15.05 -14.87 6.29
CA LYS A 65 -15.21 -16.32 6.07
C LYS A 65 -15.72 -17.02 7.33
N THR A 66 -15.10 -16.75 8.48
CA THR A 66 -15.48 -17.35 9.77
C THR A 66 -16.92 -17.02 10.15
N LYS A 67 -17.35 -15.77 9.96
CA LYS A 67 -18.73 -15.34 10.24
C LYS A 67 -19.74 -15.98 9.30
N LEU A 68 -19.42 -16.14 8.01
CA LEU A 68 -20.29 -16.79 7.02
C LEU A 68 -20.52 -18.27 7.32
N MET A 69 -19.45 -19.02 7.62
CA MET A 69 -19.57 -20.44 8.00
C MET A 69 -20.40 -20.63 9.28
N ASN A 70 -20.23 -19.75 10.27
CA ASN A 70 -20.96 -19.83 11.54
C ASN A 70 -22.42 -19.34 11.43
N GLY A 71 -22.73 -18.46 10.48
CA GLY A 71 -24.05 -17.82 10.36
C GLY A 71 -25.03 -18.55 9.45
N GLU A 72 -24.55 -19.15 8.35
CA GLU A 72 -25.42 -19.69 7.29
C GLU A 72 -25.24 -21.20 7.02
N ALA A 73 -24.48 -21.92 7.87
CA ALA A 73 -24.09 -23.32 7.63
C ALA A 73 -23.46 -23.55 6.24
N LEU A 74 -22.77 -22.53 5.71
CA LEU A 74 -22.00 -22.62 4.47
C LEU A 74 -20.76 -23.51 4.67
N THR A 75 -20.44 -24.28 3.64
CA THR A 75 -19.18 -25.02 3.58
C THR A 75 -17.99 -24.07 3.40
N GLU A 76 -16.79 -24.57 3.68
CA GLU A 76 -15.55 -23.79 3.52
C GLU A 76 -15.37 -23.29 2.08
N ASP A 77 -15.69 -24.12 1.08
CA ASP A 77 -15.56 -23.78 -0.34
C ASP A 77 -16.53 -22.67 -0.75
N GLU A 78 -17.79 -22.74 -0.30
CA GLU A 78 -18.78 -21.69 -0.56
C GLU A 78 -18.36 -20.36 0.08
N ALA A 79 -17.86 -20.40 1.33
CA ALA A 79 -17.37 -19.21 2.01
C ALA A 79 -16.14 -18.62 1.32
N ASN A 80 -15.20 -19.44 0.82
CA ASN A 80 -14.03 -18.98 0.06
C ASN A 80 -14.43 -18.25 -1.23
N VAL A 81 -15.38 -18.80 -2.00
CA VAL A 81 -15.92 -18.16 -3.21
C VAL A 81 -16.51 -16.79 -2.88
N MET A 82 -17.27 -16.67 -1.78
CA MET A 82 -17.92 -15.41 -1.39
C MET A 82 -16.91 -14.31 -1.00
N VAL A 83 -15.81 -14.65 -0.33
CA VAL A 83 -14.80 -13.65 0.10
C VAL A 83 -13.65 -13.46 -0.92
N GLY A 84 -13.70 -14.17 -2.05
CA GLY A 84 -12.68 -14.14 -3.09
C GLY A 84 -11.31 -14.57 -2.56
N LEU A 85 -11.27 -15.77 -1.97
CA LEU A 85 -10.06 -16.50 -1.57
C LEU A 85 -9.78 -17.66 -2.52
#